data_AF-A0A953UGT1-F1
#
_entry.id   AF-A0A953UGT1-F1
#
_cell.length_a   1.000
_cell.length_b   1.000
_cell.length_c   1.000
_cell.angle_alpha   90.00
_cell.angle_beta   90.00
_cell.angle_gamma   90.00
#
_symmetry.space_group_name_H-M   'P 1'
#
loop_
_entity.id
_entity.type
_entity.pdbx_description
1 polymer ?
#
loop_
_entity_poly.entity_id
_entity_poly.type
_entity_poly.pdbx_seq_one_letter_code
_entity_poly.pdbx_strand_id
1 'polypeptide(L)'
;MKNDRSPYHGYRFPPEIISYAVWVYHRFCVSLRDVEDLLAERGIIVSYEAIRIWCQRFGPDYARKLNRRQGRLGDIWHLDEVFIRINGQQQYLWRAVDQDGDVIDILVQPHRNQHAAERFFRRLLRGQGRDPLRIITDKLRSYSAAMRTILSGVNHNTERYANNRAEASHQPTRQRERQMRRFKSAGQAQRFLSLHGVVQNLFRVGRHLLSSPNHRILRSRSFAAWQAVTAA
;
A
#
# COMPACT_ATOMS: atom_id res chain seq x y z
N MET A 1 -9.80 -31.72 13.42
CA MET A 1 -9.32 -30.51 14.14
C MET A 1 -8.21 -29.87 13.30
N LYS A 2 -8.40 -28.67 12.74
CA LYS A 2 -7.30 -27.96 12.08
C LYS A 2 -6.31 -27.54 13.17
N ASN A 3 -5.08 -28.02 13.07
CA ASN A 3 -3.98 -27.70 13.97
C ASN A 3 -3.65 -26.21 13.79
N ASP A 4 -4.29 -25.33 14.57
CA ASP A 4 -4.16 -23.87 14.44
C ASP A 4 -2.85 -23.43 15.11
N ARG A 5 -1.73 -23.87 14.54
CA ARG A 5 -0.40 -23.42 14.94
C ARG A 5 -0.28 -21.95 14.55
N SER A 6 0.10 -21.11 15.53
CA SER A 6 0.40 -19.70 15.32
C SER A 6 1.25 -19.50 14.06
N PRO A 7 0.98 -18.45 13.24
CA PRO A 7 1.77 -18.18 12.04
C PRO A 7 3.26 -17.91 12.34
N TYR A 8 3.60 -17.65 13.61
CA TYR A 8 4.96 -17.44 14.11
C TYR A 8 5.60 -18.70 14.70
N HIS A 9 4.93 -19.85 14.65
CA HIS A 9 5.48 -21.09 15.15
C HIS A 9 6.83 -21.40 14.46
N GLY A 10 7.88 -21.62 15.26
CA GLY A 10 9.23 -21.91 14.78
C GLY A 10 10.12 -20.68 14.56
N TYR A 11 9.63 -19.47 14.82
CA TYR A 11 10.48 -18.27 14.84
C TYR A 11 11.10 -18.07 16.23
N ARG A 12 12.39 -17.69 16.25
CA ARG A 12 13.13 -17.37 17.48
C ARG A 12 12.55 -16.16 18.23
N PHE A 13 12.04 -15.18 17.48
CA PHE A 13 11.54 -13.94 18.04
C PHE A 13 10.03 -13.99 18.20
N PRO A 14 9.50 -13.37 19.27
CA PRO A 14 8.08 -13.34 19.51
C PRO A 14 7.34 -12.45 18.47
N PRO A 15 6.03 -12.67 18.28
CA PRO A 15 5.22 -11.97 17.27
C PRO A 15 5.36 -10.44 17.31
N GLU A 16 5.51 -9.86 18.50
CA GLU A 16 5.60 -8.42 18.75
C GLU A 16 6.85 -7.81 18.11
N ILE A 17 8.00 -8.49 18.22
CA ILE A 17 9.25 -8.04 17.61
C ILE A 17 9.18 -8.14 16.09
N ILE A 18 8.66 -9.26 15.59
CA ILE A 18 8.52 -9.49 14.15
C ILE A 18 7.54 -8.47 13.53
N SER A 19 6.38 -8.31 14.16
CA SER A 19 5.34 -7.36 13.79
C SER A 19 5.87 -5.93 13.80
N TYR A 20 6.61 -5.53 14.84
CA TYR A 20 7.24 -4.22 14.93
C TYR A 20 8.24 -4.00 13.78
N ALA A 21 9.13 -4.96 13.50
CA ALA A 21 10.12 -4.83 12.43
C ALA A 21 9.45 -4.65 11.06
N VAL A 22 8.41 -5.45 10.78
CA VAL A 22 7.62 -5.35 9.53
C VAL A 22 6.88 -4.01 9.47
N TRP A 23 6.28 -3.57 10.58
CA TRP A 23 5.60 -2.27 10.66
C TRP A 23 6.56 -1.12 10.35
N VAL A 24 7.70 -1.06 11.03
CA VAL A 24 8.70 0.00 10.86
C VAL A 24 9.16 0.05 9.40
N TYR A 25 9.50 -1.11 8.82
CA TYR A 25 9.95 -1.20 7.43
C TYR A 25 8.90 -0.75 6.42
N HIS A 26 7.61 -1.02 6.64
CA HIS A 26 6.57 -0.63 5.68
C HIS A 26 5.99 0.77 5.95
N ARG A 27 6.09 1.29 7.19
CA ARG A 27 5.53 2.59 7.58
C ARG A 27 6.48 3.77 7.34
N PHE A 28 7.78 3.58 7.56
CA PHE A 28 8.76 4.65 7.52
C PHE A 28 9.75 4.49 6.36
N CYS A 29 10.42 5.59 6.03
CA CYS A 29 11.45 5.64 4.99
C CYS A 29 12.81 5.12 5.50
N VAL A 30 12.84 3.93 6.11
CA VAL A 30 14.04 3.28 6.68
C VAL A 30 14.47 2.01 5.94
N SER A 31 15.76 1.80 5.71
CA SER A 31 16.28 0.57 5.09
C SER A 31 16.11 -0.65 6.00
N LEU A 32 16.32 -1.86 5.50
CA LEU A 32 16.31 -3.07 6.35
C LEU A 32 17.45 -3.06 7.39
N ARG A 33 18.58 -2.42 7.05
CA ARG A 33 19.72 -2.25 7.95
C ARG A 33 19.41 -1.23 9.04
N ASP A 34 18.70 -0.15 8.69
CA ASP A 34 18.22 0.82 9.67
C ASP A 34 17.27 0.15 10.68
N VAL A 35 16.42 -0.81 10.25
CA VAL A 35 15.55 -1.57 11.16
C VAL A 35 16.37 -2.51 12.05
N GLU A 36 17.43 -3.12 11.52
CA GLU A 36 18.40 -3.90 12.30
C GLU A 36 19.05 -3.03 13.39
N ASP A 37 19.54 -1.84 13.04
CA ASP A 37 20.14 -0.89 14.00
C ASP A 37 19.13 -0.44 15.06
N LEU A 38 17.88 -0.13 14.66
CA LEU A 38 16.80 0.25 15.58
C LEU A 38 16.40 -0.87 16.56
N LEU A 39 16.57 -2.13 16.17
CA LEU A 39 16.34 -3.28 17.04
C LEU A 39 17.56 -3.55 17.94
N ALA A 40 18.77 -3.39 17.41
CA ALA A 40 20.01 -3.57 18.15
C ALA A 40 20.13 -2.57 19.31
N GLU A 41 19.72 -1.31 19.11
CA GLU A 41 19.64 -0.29 20.19
C GLU A 41 18.77 -0.74 21.38
N ARG A 42 17.76 -1.58 21.12
CA ARG A 42 16.87 -2.16 22.13
C ARG A 42 17.32 -3.53 22.65
N GLY A 43 18.55 -3.95 22.34
CA GLY A 43 19.10 -5.25 22.73
C GLY A 43 18.60 -6.44 21.91
N ILE A 44 17.92 -6.20 20.78
CA ILE A 44 17.37 -7.26 19.91
C ILE A 44 18.34 -7.48 18.74
N ILE A 45 19.17 -8.51 18.84
CA ILE A 45 20.19 -8.82 17.82
C ILE A 45 19.59 -9.70 16.71
N VAL A 46 19.31 -9.10 15.55
CA VAL A 46 18.77 -9.78 14.38
C VAL A 46 19.36 -9.18 13.10
N SER A 47 19.66 -10.01 12.11
CA SER A 47 20.20 -9.53 10.83
C SER A 47 19.13 -8.90 9.93
N TYR A 48 19.52 -7.95 9.08
CA TYR A 48 18.63 -7.40 8.06
C TYR A 48 18.03 -8.47 7.12
N GLU A 49 18.72 -9.59 6.88
CA GLU A 49 18.18 -10.71 6.08
C GLU A 49 17.04 -11.44 6.79
N ALA A 50 17.10 -11.60 8.11
CA ALA A 50 15.99 -12.15 8.87
C ALA A 50 14.76 -11.22 8.82
N ILE A 51 14.97 -9.91 8.97
CA ILE A 51 13.91 -8.89 8.81
C ILE A 51 13.31 -8.95 7.40
N ARG A 52 14.16 -9.11 6.37
CA ARG A 52 13.72 -9.28 4.98
C ARG A 52 12.83 -10.50 4.80
N ILE A 53 13.21 -11.65 5.39
CA ILE A 53 12.42 -12.88 5.37
C ILE A 53 11.07 -12.66 6.06
N TRP A 54 11.05 -11.98 7.21
CA TRP A 54 9.79 -11.64 7.91
C TRP A 54 8.87 -10.79 7.04
N CYS A 55 9.39 -9.73 6.40
CA CYS A 55 8.59 -8.89 5.51
C CYS A 55 8.00 -9.69 4.34
N GLN A 56 8.78 -10.64 3.77
CA GLN A 56 8.31 -11.49 2.68
C GLN A 56 7.27 -12.52 3.14
N ARG A 57 7.45 -13.09 4.33
CA ARG A 57 6.57 -14.13 4.88
C ARG A 57 5.25 -13.55 5.36
N PHE A 58 5.31 -12.52 6.20
CA PHE A 58 4.15 -12.01 6.93
C PHE A 58 3.45 -10.86 6.22
N GLY A 59 4.19 -10.06 5.44
CA GLY A 59 3.67 -8.87 4.80
C GLY A 59 2.41 -9.09 3.95
N PRO A 60 2.38 -10.12 3.07
CA PRO A 60 1.19 -10.44 2.27
C PRO A 60 -0.05 -10.83 3.12
N ASP A 61 0.16 -11.54 4.23
CA ASP A 61 -0.94 -11.95 5.11
C ASP A 61 -1.49 -10.76 5.90
N TYR A 62 -0.60 -9.91 6.45
CA TYR A 62 -1.01 -8.66 7.11
C TYR A 62 -1.80 -7.76 6.16
N ALA A 63 -1.31 -7.56 4.93
CA ALA A 63 -2.01 -6.74 3.94
C ALA A 63 -3.42 -7.30 3.65
N ARG A 64 -3.54 -8.63 3.49
CA ARG A 64 -4.85 -9.28 3.26
C ARG A 64 -5.81 -9.09 4.43
N LYS A 65 -5.33 -9.28 5.67
CA LYS A 65 -6.14 -9.11 6.89
C LYS A 65 -6.55 -7.67 7.09
N LEU A 66 -5.65 -6.71 6.84
CA LEU A 66 -5.94 -5.28 6.92
C LEU A 66 -6.96 -4.85 5.86
N ASN A 67 -6.79 -5.28 4.61
CA ASN A 67 -7.75 -4.97 3.54
C ASN A 67 -9.16 -5.48 3.87
N ARG A 68 -9.28 -6.69 4.45
CA ARG A 68 -10.58 -7.21 4.91
C ARG A 68 -11.22 -6.37 6.02
N ARG A 69 -10.39 -5.77 6.90
CA ARG A 69 -10.86 -4.92 8.01
C ARG A 69 -11.14 -3.48 7.58
N GLN A 70 -10.42 -2.97 6.60
CA GLN A 70 -10.55 -1.59 6.11
C GLN A 70 -11.95 -1.33 5.55
N GLY A 71 -12.63 -2.38 5.09
CA GLY A 71 -13.95 -2.26 4.48
C GLY A 71 -13.86 -1.52 3.15
N ARG A 72 -14.95 -0.86 2.80
CA ARG A 72 -15.08 -0.15 1.53
C ARG A 72 -14.55 1.27 1.67
N LEU A 73 -13.78 1.70 0.67
CA LEU A 73 -13.24 3.05 0.57
C LEU A 73 -14.22 3.96 -0.17
N GLY A 74 -13.82 5.22 -0.36
CA GLY A 74 -14.64 6.23 -0.99
C GLY A 74 -15.12 5.92 -2.41
N ASP A 75 -16.13 6.68 -2.83
CA ASP A 75 -16.85 6.51 -4.09
C ASP A 75 -16.28 7.30 -5.26
N ILE A 76 -15.35 8.20 -5.00
CA ILE A 76 -14.67 8.98 -6.02
C ILE A 76 -13.23 8.49 -6.07
N TRP A 77 -12.85 7.91 -7.20
CA TRP A 77 -11.52 7.34 -7.37
C TRP A 77 -10.66 8.28 -8.20
N HIS A 78 -9.50 8.64 -7.68
CA HIS A 78 -8.45 9.34 -8.42
C HIS A 78 -7.38 8.34 -8.83
N LEU A 79 -7.09 8.25 -10.12
CA LEU A 79 -6.11 7.33 -10.67
C LEU A 79 -4.99 8.07 -11.38
N ASP A 80 -3.78 7.59 -11.16
CA ASP A 80 -2.59 8.09 -11.81
C ASP A 80 -1.58 6.96 -11.99
N GLU A 81 -0.71 7.13 -12.97
CA GLU A 81 0.36 6.19 -13.27
C GLU A 81 1.70 6.91 -13.35
N VAL A 82 2.68 6.34 -12.68
CA VAL A 82 4.04 6.89 -12.69
C VAL A 82 5.03 5.88 -13.21
N PHE A 83 5.99 6.39 -13.97
CA PHE A 83 7.13 5.62 -14.44
C PHE A 83 8.06 5.25 -13.28
N ILE A 84 8.43 3.97 -13.18
CA ILE A 84 9.47 3.46 -12.28
C ILE A 84 10.47 2.60 -13.06
N ARG A 85 11.77 2.71 -12.74
CA ARG A 85 12.83 1.92 -13.39
C ARG A 85 13.25 0.77 -12.48
N ILE A 86 12.98 -0.45 -12.92
CA ILE A 86 13.29 -1.68 -12.18
C ILE A 86 14.29 -2.50 -13.01
N ASN A 87 15.47 -2.75 -12.45
CA ASN A 87 16.54 -3.49 -13.11
C ASN A 87 16.84 -3.04 -14.56
N GLY A 88 16.89 -1.73 -14.79
CA GLY A 88 17.12 -1.15 -16.12
C GLY A 88 15.90 -1.13 -17.05
N GLN A 89 14.85 -1.90 -16.75
CA GLN A 89 13.61 -1.93 -17.53
C GLN A 89 12.61 -0.89 -17.03
N GLN A 90 11.82 -0.38 -17.98
CA GLN A 90 10.74 0.53 -17.66
C GLN A 90 9.50 -0.23 -17.19
N GLN A 91 8.90 0.24 -16.11
CA GLN A 91 7.66 -0.29 -15.53
C GLN A 91 6.76 0.89 -15.13
N TYR A 92 5.47 0.63 -14.99
CA TYR A 92 4.45 1.59 -14.62
C TYR A 92 3.82 1.19 -13.30
N LEU A 93 3.79 2.12 -12.35
CA LEU A 93 3.08 1.99 -11.09
C LEU A 93 1.73 2.68 -11.25
N TRP A 94 0.68 1.87 -11.35
CA TRP A 94 -0.72 2.28 -11.37
C TRP A 94 -1.19 2.45 -9.95
N ARG A 95 -1.84 3.57 -9.66
CA ARG A 95 -2.34 3.88 -8.32
C ARG A 95 -3.76 4.40 -8.39
N ALA A 96 -4.55 3.98 -7.42
CA ALA A 96 -5.87 4.51 -7.16
C ALA A 96 -5.95 4.95 -5.71
N VAL A 97 -6.47 6.15 -5.50
CA VAL A 97 -6.82 6.68 -4.17
C VAL A 97 -8.26 7.17 -4.18
N ASP A 98 -8.90 7.21 -3.03
CA ASP A 98 -10.25 7.78 -2.90
C ASP A 98 -10.22 9.31 -2.70
N GLN A 99 -11.40 9.94 -2.52
CA GLN A 99 -11.50 11.39 -2.29
C GLN A 99 -10.78 11.85 -1.02
N ASP A 100 -10.71 10.98 -0.02
CA ASP A 100 -10.03 11.25 1.24
C ASP A 100 -8.52 11.08 1.09
N GLY A 101 -8.06 10.43 0.01
CA GLY A 101 -6.66 10.20 -0.35
C GLY A 101 -6.11 8.86 0.17
N ASP A 102 -6.98 7.97 0.63
CA ASP A 102 -6.60 6.63 1.05
C ASP A 102 -6.37 5.76 -0.19
N VAL A 103 -5.31 4.96 -0.13
CA VAL A 103 -4.89 4.10 -1.22
C VAL A 103 -5.87 2.93 -1.37
N ILE A 104 -6.55 2.88 -2.51
CA ILE A 104 -7.44 1.77 -2.86
C ILE A 104 -6.62 0.57 -3.33
N ASP A 105 -5.72 0.79 -4.29
CA ASP A 105 -4.81 -0.26 -4.75
C ASP A 105 -3.59 0.34 -5.46
N ILE A 106 -2.52 -0.47 -5.54
CA ILE A 106 -1.30 -0.17 -6.27
C ILE A 106 -0.92 -1.39 -7.09
N LEU A 107 -0.72 -1.22 -8.39
CA LEU A 107 -0.34 -2.29 -9.30
C LEU A 107 0.87 -1.91 -10.17
N VAL A 108 1.92 -2.72 -10.13
CA VAL A 108 3.07 -2.58 -11.02
C VAL A 108 2.84 -3.39 -12.30
N GLN A 109 2.97 -2.74 -13.45
CA GLN A 109 2.78 -3.36 -14.77
C GLN A 109 3.87 -2.93 -15.76
N PRO A 110 4.24 -3.77 -16.72
CA PRO A 110 5.23 -3.42 -17.75
C PRO A 110 4.72 -2.43 -18.79
N HIS A 111 3.40 -2.30 -18.96
CA HIS A 111 2.79 -1.51 -20.02
C HIS A 111 1.79 -0.50 -19.49
N ARG A 112 1.53 0.55 -20.29
CA ARG A 112 0.47 1.54 -20.08
C ARG A 112 -0.60 1.60 -21.16
N ASN A 113 -0.90 0.44 -21.73
CA ASN A 113 -1.94 0.30 -22.76
C ASN A 113 -3.32 0.08 -22.13
N GLN A 114 -4.35 0.04 -22.97
CA GLN A 114 -5.73 -0.24 -22.57
C GLN A 114 -5.83 -1.52 -21.73
N HIS A 115 -5.17 -2.62 -22.14
CA HIS A 115 -5.23 -3.89 -21.40
C HIS A 115 -4.70 -3.78 -19.97
N ALA A 116 -3.61 -3.02 -19.76
CA ALA A 116 -3.07 -2.74 -18.43
C ALA A 116 -4.04 -1.90 -17.58
N ALA A 117 -4.66 -0.87 -18.16
CA ALA A 117 -5.67 -0.06 -17.47
C ALA A 117 -6.91 -0.90 -17.12
N GLU A 118 -7.39 -1.73 -18.03
CA GLU A 118 -8.50 -2.64 -17.80
C GLU A 118 -8.22 -3.64 -16.68
N ARG A 119 -7.02 -4.23 -16.66
CA ARG A 119 -6.59 -5.11 -15.58
C ARG A 119 -6.61 -4.39 -14.23
N PHE A 120 -6.19 -3.13 -14.20
CA PHE A 120 -6.21 -2.32 -12.99
C PHE A 120 -7.65 -2.05 -12.53
N PHE A 121 -8.56 -1.64 -13.44
CA PHE A 121 -9.97 -1.44 -13.11
C PHE A 121 -10.66 -2.69 -12.59
N ARG A 122 -10.50 -3.85 -13.25
CA ARG A 122 -11.07 -5.13 -12.77
C ARG A 122 -10.60 -5.47 -11.35
N ARG A 123 -9.35 -5.14 -11.03
CA ARG A 123 -8.78 -5.38 -9.72
C ARG A 123 -9.38 -4.44 -8.67
N LEU A 124 -9.55 -3.16 -8.98
CA LEU A 124 -10.22 -2.18 -8.12
C LEU A 124 -11.67 -2.59 -7.81
N LEU A 125 -12.42 -2.96 -8.85
CA LEU A 125 -13.81 -3.40 -8.72
C LEU A 125 -13.94 -4.66 -7.87
N ARG A 126 -13.05 -5.64 -8.07
CA ARG A 126 -13.02 -6.84 -7.23
C ARG A 126 -12.71 -6.52 -5.77
N GLY A 127 -11.83 -5.55 -5.51
CA GLY A 127 -11.46 -5.13 -4.17
C GLY A 127 -12.57 -4.35 -3.45
N GLN A 128 -13.26 -3.46 -4.16
CA GLN A 128 -14.29 -2.57 -3.60
C GLN A 128 -15.71 -3.16 -3.65
N GLY A 129 -15.95 -4.15 -4.51
CA GLY A 129 -17.23 -4.85 -4.65
C GLY A 129 -18.35 -4.05 -5.30
N ARG A 130 -18.07 -2.84 -5.79
CA ARG A 130 -19.01 -1.98 -6.53
C ARG A 130 -18.28 -1.00 -7.45
N ASP A 131 -19.06 -0.43 -8.37
CA ASP A 131 -18.60 0.67 -9.21
C ASP A 131 -18.48 1.97 -8.40
N PRO A 132 -17.49 2.83 -8.71
CA PRO A 132 -17.41 4.17 -8.15
C PRO A 132 -18.50 5.07 -8.74
N LEU A 133 -18.83 6.14 -8.02
CA LEU A 133 -19.69 7.21 -8.54
C LEU A 133 -18.96 8.04 -9.60
N ARG A 134 -17.65 8.25 -9.42
CA ARG A 134 -16.82 9.05 -10.32
C ARG A 134 -15.39 8.54 -10.36
N ILE A 135 -14.80 8.58 -11.55
CA ILE A 135 -13.37 8.35 -11.76
C ILE A 135 -12.73 9.64 -12.27
N ILE A 136 -11.60 9.99 -11.69
CA ILE A 136 -10.77 11.14 -12.05
C ILE A 136 -9.40 10.61 -12.49
N THR A 137 -8.98 10.95 -13.70
CA THR A 137 -7.66 10.55 -14.24
C THR A 137 -7.03 11.68 -15.03
N ASP A 138 -5.74 11.55 -15.37
CA ASP A 138 -5.17 12.34 -16.46
C ASP A 138 -5.78 11.91 -17.83
N LYS A 139 -5.48 12.68 -18.88
CA LYS A 139 -5.93 12.50 -20.27
C LYS A 139 -5.25 11.34 -21.01
N LEU A 140 -4.66 10.38 -20.29
CA LEU A 140 -4.07 9.20 -20.92
C LEU A 140 -5.15 8.38 -21.62
N ARG A 141 -5.00 8.19 -22.94
CA ARG A 141 -6.00 7.53 -23.82
C ARG A 141 -6.38 6.12 -23.36
N SER A 142 -5.48 5.39 -22.69
CA SER A 142 -5.75 4.04 -22.19
C SER A 142 -6.84 4.02 -21.12
N TYR A 143 -6.96 5.07 -20.29
CA TYR A 143 -8.05 5.15 -19.31
C TYR A 143 -9.39 5.27 -20.01
N SER A 144 -9.56 6.25 -20.89
CA SER A 144 -10.81 6.44 -21.60
C SER A 144 -11.20 5.21 -22.42
N ALA A 145 -10.24 4.52 -23.04
CA ALA A 145 -10.50 3.27 -23.76
C ALA A 145 -10.99 2.15 -22.81
N ALA A 146 -10.29 1.94 -21.69
CA ALA A 146 -10.65 0.92 -20.73
C ALA A 146 -11.97 1.22 -19.98
N MET A 147 -12.26 2.50 -19.72
CA MET A 147 -13.52 2.94 -19.10
C MET A 147 -14.72 2.66 -20.00
N ARG A 148 -14.63 2.89 -21.31
CA ARG A 148 -15.74 2.53 -22.23
C ARG A 148 -16.06 1.03 -22.20
N THR A 149 -15.06 0.19 -21.94
CA THR A 149 -15.22 -1.27 -21.89
C THR A 149 -15.73 -1.78 -20.55
N ILE A 150 -15.26 -1.21 -19.43
CA ILE A 150 -15.52 -1.77 -18.09
C ILE A 150 -16.50 -0.92 -17.28
N LEU A 151 -16.49 0.40 -17.45
CA LEU A 151 -17.14 1.39 -16.58
C LEU A 151 -17.90 2.44 -17.40
N SER A 152 -18.61 2.02 -18.43
CA SER A 152 -19.28 2.91 -19.38
C SER A 152 -20.34 3.83 -18.74
N GLY A 153 -20.89 3.44 -17.59
CA GLY A 153 -21.86 4.22 -16.82
C GLY A 153 -21.26 5.15 -15.76
N VAL A 154 -19.94 5.09 -15.53
CA VAL A 154 -19.27 5.90 -14.50
C VAL A 154 -18.88 7.26 -15.07
N ASN A 155 -19.13 8.31 -14.29
CA ASN A 155 -18.70 9.67 -14.64
C ASN A 155 -17.16 9.75 -14.68
N HIS A 156 -16.60 10.08 -15.85
CA HIS A 156 -15.17 10.30 -16.04
C HIS A 156 -14.85 11.80 -16.08
N ASN A 157 -14.04 12.28 -15.14
CA ASN A 157 -13.53 13.65 -15.14
C ASN A 157 -12.02 13.65 -15.45
N THR A 158 -11.61 14.47 -16.43
CA THR A 158 -10.22 14.71 -16.83
C THR A 158 -9.88 16.20 -16.85
N GLU A 159 -10.57 16.99 -16.04
CA GLU A 159 -10.35 18.43 -15.91
C GLU A 159 -8.96 18.72 -15.35
N ARG A 160 -8.41 19.86 -15.77
CA ARG A 160 -7.09 20.29 -15.32
C ARG A 160 -7.09 20.39 -13.78
N TYR A 161 -6.05 19.83 -13.16
CA TYR A 161 -5.86 19.79 -11.69
C TYR A 161 -6.79 18.86 -10.89
N ALA A 162 -7.80 18.23 -11.52
CA ALA A 162 -8.65 17.28 -10.81
C ALA A 162 -7.86 16.07 -10.29
N ASN A 163 -6.76 15.70 -10.97
CA ASN A 163 -5.92 14.54 -10.61
C ASN A 163 -4.82 14.84 -9.56
N ASN A 164 -4.71 16.08 -9.06
CA ASN A 164 -3.68 16.47 -8.09
C ASN A 164 -3.66 15.55 -6.85
N ARG A 165 -4.81 14.97 -6.47
CA ARG A 165 -4.93 14.02 -5.36
C ARG A 165 -4.11 12.75 -5.61
N ALA A 166 -4.23 12.15 -6.79
CA ALA A 166 -3.47 10.96 -7.14
C ALA A 166 -1.97 11.31 -7.32
N GLU A 167 -1.66 12.43 -7.98
CA GLU A 167 -0.27 12.90 -8.13
C GLU A 167 0.43 13.08 -6.77
N ALA A 168 -0.21 13.80 -5.84
CA ALA A 168 0.32 14.01 -4.50
C ALA A 168 0.48 12.70 -3.72
N SER A 169 -0.41 11.73 -3.95
CA SER A 169 -0.32 10.42 -3.30
C SER A 169 0.97 9.67 -3.66
N HIS A 170 1.61 9.95 -4.80
CA HIS A 170 2.88 9.33 -5.19
C HIS A 170 4.07 9.73 -4.32
N GLN A 171 4.02 10.87 -3.62
CA GLN A 171 5.17 11.42 -2.88
C GLN A 171 5.76 10.47 -1.82
N PRO A 172 4.98 9.85 -0.91
CA PRO A 172 5.53 8.91 0.08
C PRO A 172 6.18 7.69 -0.58
N THR A 173 5.57 7.17 -1.65
CA THR A 173 6.10 6.01 -2.38
C THR A 173 7.38 6.36 -3.15
N ARG A 174 7.49 7.58 -3.70
CA ARG A 174 8.71 8.09 -4.33
C ARG A 174 9.84 8.30 -3.33
N GLN A 175 9.55 8.89 -2.18
CA GLN A 175 10.54 9.03 -1.10
C GLN A 175 11.09 7.67 -0.70
N ARG A 176 10.18 6.68 -0.57
CA ARG A 176 10.53 5.30 -0.26
C ARG A 176 11.40 4.64 -1.33
N GLU A 177 11.01 4.75 -2.60
CA GLU A 177 11.76 4.24 -3.76
C GLU A 177 13.19 4.79 -3.79
N ARG A 178 13.36 6.10 -3.54
CA ARG A 178 14.66 6.78 -3.50
C ARG A 178 15.55 6.23 -2.39
N GLN A 179 15.03 6.11 -1.16
CA GLN A 179 15.79 5.55 -0.04
C GLN A 179 16.24 4.11 -0.30
N MET A 180 15.39 3.32 -0.97
CA MET A 180 15.70 1.92 -1.31
C MET A 180 16.65 1.78 -2.51
N ARG A 181 17.13 2.88 -3.11
CA ARG A 181 17.93 2.89 -4.34
C ARG A 181 17.25 2.10 -5.48
N ARG A 182 15.92 2.31 -5.62
CA ARG A 182 15.01 1.66 -6.57
C ARG A 182 14.78 0.17 -6.31
N PHE A 183 13.62 -0.31 -6.76
CA PHE A 183 13.29 -1.73 -6.67
C PHE A 183 14.15 -2.59 -7.62
N LYS A 184 14.49 -3.80 -7.18
CA LYS A 184 15.30 -4.75 -7.95
C LYS A 184 14.47 -5.72 -8.81
N SER A 185 13.20 -5.95 -8.45
CA SER A 185 12.26 -6.74 -9.25
C SER A 185 10.83 -6.23 -9.12
N ALA A 186 10.00 -6.43 -10.16
CA ALA A 186 8.60 -6.03 -10.16
C ALA A 186 7.80 -6.79 -9.08
N GLY A 187 8.07 -8.09 -8.90
CA GLY A 187 7.43 -8.88 -7.85
C GLY A 187 7.77 -8.40 -6.43
N GLN A 188 9.02 -8.03 -6.17
CA GLN A 188 9.40 -7.43 -4.89
C GLN A 188 8.75 -6.05 -4.68
N ALA A 189 8.74 -5.21 -5.73
CA ALA A 189 8.07 -3.91 -5.69
C ALA A 189 6.58 -4.09 -5.34
N GLN A 190 5.88 -4.98 -6.05
CA GLN A 190 4.47 -5.25 -5.82
C GLN A 190 4.20 -5.72 -4.38
N ARG A 191 4.98 -6.69 -3.87
CA ARG A 191 4.83 -7.17 -2.48
C ARG A 191 5.03 -6.04 -1.47
N PHE A 192 6.05 -5.21 -1.69
CA PHE A 192 6.32 -4.07 -0.83
C PHE A 192 5.17 -3.06 -0.83
N LEU A 193 4.75 -2.64 -2.03
CA LEU A 193 3.72 -1.62 -2.24
C LEU A 193 2.35 -2.06 -1.70
N SER A 194 2.02 -3.35 -1.83
CA SER A 194 0.74 -3.88 -1.33
C SER A 194 0.60 -3.76 0.18
N LEU A 195 1.65 -3.99 0.98
CA LEU A 195 1.56 -3.74 2.42
C LEU A 195 1.78 -2.26 2.75
N HIS A 196 2.71 -1.61 2.06
CA HIS A 196 3.02 -0.19 2.29
C HIS A 196 1.77 0.70 2.15
N GLY A 197 0.97 0.53 1.10
CA GLY A 197 -0.25 1.32 0.89
C GLY A 197 -1.26 1.16 2.03
N VAL A 198 -1.51 -0.08 2.45
CA VAL A 198 -2.50 -0.39 3.48
C VAL A 198 -2.04 0.07 4.87
N VAL A 199 -0.74 -0.05 5.16
CA VAL A 199 -0.14 0.49 6.38
C VAL A 199 -0.19 2.02 6.39
N GLN A 200 0.04 2.68 5.24
CA GLN A 200 -0.12 4.13 5.16
C GLN A 200 -1.56 4.54 5.50
N ASN A 201 -2.56 3.91 4.88
CA ASN A 201 -3.98 4.18 5.17
C ASN A 201 -4.27 4.03 6.66
N LEU A 202 -3.88 2.89 7.26
CA LEU A 202 -4.17 2.59 8.67
C LEU A 202 -3.63 3.66 9.63
N PHE A 203 -2.48 4.25 9.32
CA PHE A 203 -1.80 5.22 10.18
C PHE A 203 -1.89 6.67 9.66
N ARG A 204 -2.75 6.94 8.68
CA ARG A 204 -3.00 8.28 8.13
C ARG A 204 -4.07 9.01 8.94
N VAL A 205 -3.69 9.43 10.14
CA VAL A 205 -4.61 9.98 11.15
C VAL A 205 -4.80 11.51 11.04
N GLY A 206 -4.50 12.13 9.88
CA GLY A 206 -4.79 13.56 9.66
C GLY A 206 -4.36 14.53 10.77
N ARG A 207 -3.15 14.38 11.33
CA ARG A 207 -2.70 15.08 12.56
C ARG A 207 -2.99 16.58 12.59
N HIS A 208 -2.87 17.29 11.47
CA HIS A 208 -3.05 18.73 11.37
C HIS A 208 -4.52 19.19 11.48
N LEU A 209 -5.48 18.25 11.43
CA LEU A 209 -6.91 18.52 11.51
C LEU A 209 -7.50 18.14 12.88
N LEU A 210 -6.69 17.63 13.80
CA LEU A 210 -7.16 17.03 15.04
C LEU A 210 -6.53 17.67 16.28
N SER A 211 -7.33 17.77 17.34
CA SER A 211 -6.80 18.02 18.67
C SER A 211 -5.88 16.86 19.12
N SER A 212 -4.95 17.17 20.02
CA SER A 212 -4.03 16.17 20.59
C SER A 212 -4.74 14.94 21.19
N PRO A 213 -5.83 15.09 21.97
CA PRO A 213 -6.58 13.93 22.48
C PRO A 213 -7.17 13.06 21.36
N ASN A 214 -7.83 13.67 20.37
CA ASN A 214 -8.47 12.93 19.28
C ASN A 214 -7.43 12.18 18.43
N HIS A 215 -6.30 12.82 18.15
CA HIS A 215 -5.19 12.17 17.46
C HIS A 215 -4.64 10.97 18.24
N ARG A 216 -4.51 11.04 19.57
CA ARG A 216 -4.06 9.90 20.39
C ARG A 216 -5.06 8.74 20.32
N ILE A 217 -6.36 9.01 20.42
CA ILE A 217 -7.41 7.99 20.35
C ILE A 217 -7.36 7.26 19.01
N LEU A 218 -7.34 8.00 17.90
CA LEU A 218 -7.30 7.39 16.57
C LEU A 218 -6.00 6.62 16.33
N ARG A 219 -4.86 7.15 16.78
CA ARG A 219 -3.58 6.43 16.72
C ARG A 219 -3.61 5.12 17.52
N SER A 220 -4.20 5.12 18.71
CA SER A 220 -4.38 3.90 19.51
C SER A 220 -5.27 2.88 18.81
N ARG A 221 -6.35 3.34 18.13
CA ARG A 221 -7.19 2.46 17.28
C ARG A 221 -6.40 1.85 16.12
N SER A 222 -5.54 2.63 15.45
CA SER A 222 -4.65 2.11 14.39
C SER A 222 -3.72 1.02 14.91
N PHE A 223 -3.13 1.21 16.09
CA PHE A 223 -2.28 0.20 16.71
C PHE A 223 -3.06 -1.05 17.14
N ALA A 224 -4.26 -0.90 17.70
CA ALA A 224 -5.12 -2.03 18.05
C ALA A 224 -5.49 -2.86 16.80
N ALA A 225 -5.81 -2.19 15.69
CA ALA A 225 -6.07 -2.87 14.41
C ALA A 225 -4.82 -3.58 13.86
N TRP A 226 -3.64 -2.98 14.00
CA TRP A 226 -2.35 -3.60 13.64
C TRP A 226 -2.04 -4.84 14.48
N GLN A 227 -2.20 -4.76 15.81
CA GLN A 227 -2.05 -5.90 16.72
C GLN A 227 -3.03 -7.03 16.37
N ALA A 228 -4.29 -6.69 16.13
CA ALA A 228 -5.32 -7.67 15.80
C ALA A 228 -5.12 -8.41 14.46
N VAL A 229 -4.30 -7.90 13.53
CA VAL A 229 -3.94 -8.62 12.29
C VAL A 229 -2.61 -9.37 12.41
N THR A 230 -1.71 -8.84 13.25
CA THR A 230 -0.39 -9.41 13.46
C THR A 230 -0.37 -10.44 14.59
N ALA A 231 -1.43 -10.59 15.39
CA ALA A 231 -1.42 -11.50 16.54
C ALA A 231 -0.20 -11.27 17.45
N ALA A 232 0.07 -9.99 17.68
CA ALA A 232 1.08 -9.39 18.54
C ALA A 232 0.39 -8.44 19.53
#